data_AF-A0A536YU90-F1
#
_entry.id   AF-A0A536YU90-F1
#
_cell.length_a   1.000
_cell.length_b   1.000
_cell.length_c   1.000
_cell.angle_alpha   90.00
_cell.angle_beta   90.00
_cell.angle_gamma   90.00
#
_symmetry.space_group_name_H-M   'P 1'
#
loop_
_entity.id
_entity.type
_entity.pdbx_description
1 polymer ?
#
loop_
_entity_poly.entity_id
_entity_poly.type
_entity_poly.pdbx_seq_one_letter_code
_entity_poly.pdbx_strand_id
1 'polypeptide(L)'
;AFSIPAGWLADRWSRRGMMVVFFFGIGTASILTGFATGPVHIALGLTLVGVFAAIYHPVGIAMLVANRENVGRVLGVNGVFGNVGVAFSALIAGALADTIGWRAAFIVPGAIALGVGAAFVLFAREAQGETPARRSGFYKASGADLARVFAVLTVATACGGVIFNATTISMPKVFDERLSALTHSTFGIGMLVCGVYLIAAVAQLCVGWWLDRRSLKAVFVPVVALQVPLLALAGTTESYLMLATAVAMMFFVFGQIPINDAMIARYTAEEWRARAYAVRYVVSFGASALAVPLVAWVYKSSGDFKLLYYVLGTLAFVTFTAALLFPAEEEKAAAKEMAA
;
A
#
# COMPACT_ATOMS: atom_id res chain seq x y z
N ALA A 1 -12.15 -0.67 -8.80
CA ALA A 1 -12.79 -1.21 -10.03
C ALA A 1 -11.78 -1.36 -11.18
N PHE A 2 -11.09 -0.29 -11.59
CA PHE A 2 -10.21 -0.30 -12.78
C PHE A 2 -8.96 -1.20 -12.70
N SER A 3 -8.57 -1.69 -11.51
CA SER A 3 -7.45 -2.64 -11.40
C SER A 3 -7.73 -3.98 -12.11
N ILE A 4 -8.98 -4.44 -12.17
CA ILE A 4 -9.36 -5.69 -12.85
C ILE A 4 -9.12 -5.60 -14.37
N PRO A 5 -9.70 -4.64 -15.11
CA PRO A 5 -9.43 -4.51 -16.53
C PRO A 5 -7.95 -4.20 -16.80
N ALA A 6 -7.26 -3.46 -15.93
CA ALA A 6 -5.83 -3.22 -16.07
C ALA A 6 -5.00 -4.50 -15.99
N GLY A 7 -5.26 -5.36 -14.99
CA GLY A 7 -4.58 -6.66 -14.86
C GLY A 7 -4.86 -7.59 -16.04
N TRP A 8 -6.12 -7.65 -16.50
CA TRP A 8 -6.51 -8.44 -17.67
C TRP A 8 -5.84 -7.95 -18.96
N LEU A 9 -5.79 -6.64 -19.18
CA LEU A 9 -5.17 -6.05 -20.37
C LEU A 9 -3.65 -6.23 -20.36
N ALA A 10 -3.02 -6.18 -19.18
CA ALA A 10 -1.60 -6.43 -19.03
C ALA A 10 -1.21 -7.87 -19.37
N ASP A 11 -2.07 -8.85 -19.06
CA ASP A 11 -1.84 -10.26 -19.41
C ASP A 11 -2.05 -10.53 -20.92
N ARG A 12 -2.90 -9.77 -21.60
CA ARG A 12 -3.22 -10.00 -23.03
C ARG A 12 -2.42 -9.16 -24.01
N TRP A 13 -2.03 -7.96 -23.61
CA TRP A 13 -1.36 -7.00 -24.50
C TRP A 13 0.10 -6.83 -24.14
N SER A 14 0.41 -6.21 -23.00
CA SER A 14 1.78 -6.03 -22.53
C SER A 14 1.80 -5.45 -21.12
N ARG A 15 2.55 -6.07 -20.21
CA ARG A 15 2.80 -5.48 -18.89
C ARG A 15 3.62 -4.18 -18.98
N ARG A 16 4.64 -4.15 -19.84
CA ARG A 16 5.45 -2.94 -20.11
C ARG A 16 4.60 -1.83 -20.73
N GLY A 17 3.78 -2.16 -21.74
CA GLY A 17 2.88 -1.20 -22.38
C GLY A 17 1.89 -0.59 -21.39
N MET A 18 1.32 -1.41 -20.50
CA MET A 18 0.44 -0.91 -19.44
C MET A 18 1.15 0.00 -18.43
N MET A 19 2.43 -0.23 -18.12
CA MET A 19 3.22 0.69 -17.30
C MET A 19 3.48 2.04 -17.99
N VAL A 20 3.65 2.04 -19.32
CA VAL A 20 3.71 3.30 -20.09
C VAL A 20 2.37 4.04 -20.00
N VAL A 21 1.25 3.35 -20.21
CA VAL A 21 -0.10 3.93 -20.05
C VAL A 21 -0.31 4.50 -18.65
N PHE A 22 0.17 3.81 -17.61
CA PHE A 22 0.16 4.32 -16.24
C PHE A 22 0.88 5.67 -16.12
N PHE A 23 2.16 5.76 -16.49
CA PHE A 23 2.95 6.99 -16.30
C PHE A 23 2.39 8.17 -17.10
N PHE A 24 2.11 7.97 -18.39
CA PHE A 24 1.61 9.04 -19.24
C PHE A 24 0.17 9.44 -18.88
N GLY A 25 -0.67 8.45 -18.56
CA GLY A 25 -2.05 8.67 -18.16
C GLY A 25 -2.16 9.41 -16.83
N ILE A 26 -1.45 8.95 -15.79
CA ILE A 26 -1.49 9.58 -14.47
C ILE A 26 -0.89 10.99 -14.50
N GLY A 27 0.20 11.19 -15.26
CA GLY A 27 0.83 12.49 -15.42
C GLY A 27 -0.08 13.50 -16.10
N THR A 28 -0.68 13.10 -17.23
CA THR A 28 -1.62 13.93 -17.98
C THR A 28 -2.87 14.23 -17.15
N ALA A 29 -3.45 13.23 -16.49
CA ALA A 29 -4.63 13.39 -15.65
C ALA A 29 -4.38 14.35 -14.48
N SER A 30 -3.20 14.26 -13.85
CA SER A 30 -2.78 15.17 -12.78
C SER A 30 -2.68 16.61 -13.30
N ILE A 31 -2.00 16.83 -14.43
CA ILE A 31 -1.89 18.16 -15.04
C ILE A 31 -3.27 18.73 -15.38
N LEU A 32 -4.15 17.96 -16.01
CA LEU A 32 -5.51 18.38 -16.33
C LEU A 32 -6.31 18.77 -15.07
N THR A 33 -6.13 18.04 -13.97
CA THR A 33 -6.76 18.35 -12.67
C THR A 33 -6.30 19.73 -12.15
N GLY A 34 -5.04 20.11 -12.38
CA GLY A 34 -4.52 21.43 -12.03
C GLY A 34 -5.22 22.59 -12.74
N PHE A 35 -5.83 22.35 -13.91
CA PHE A 35 -6.61 23.35 -14.65
C PHE A 35 -8.10 23.39 -14.25
N ALA A 36 -8.49 22.68 -13.19
CA ALA A 36 -9.87 22.68 -12.73
C ALA A 36 -10.36 24.09 -12.34
N THR A 37 -11.58 24.39 -12.76
CA THR A 37 -12.30 25.64 -12.50
C THR A 37 -13.44 25.49 -11.50
N GLY A 38 -13.72 24.26 -11.04
CA GLY A 38 -14.73 23.98 -10.02
C GLY A 38 -14.66 22.54 -9.49
N PRO A 39 -15.49 22.21 -8.48
CA PRO A 39 -15.44 20.91 -7.79
C PRO A 39 -15.68 19.72 -8.72
N VAL A 40 -16.56 19.86 -9.72
CA VAL A 40 -16.84 18.80 -10.69
C VAL A 40 -15.60 18.49 -11.55
N HIS A 41 -14.86 19.51 -11.99
CA HIS A 41 -13.62 19.30 -12.74
C HIS A 41 -12.55 18.61 -11.89
N ILE A 42 -12.45 18.96 -10.60
CA ILE A 42 -11.56 18.24 -9.66
C ILE A 42 -12.00 16.78 -9.52
N ALA A 43 -13.29 16.51 -9.33
CA ALA A 43 -13.80 15.15 -9.19
C ALA A 43 -13.53 14.29 -10.44
N LEU A 44 -13.74 14.84 -11.63
CA LEU A 44 -13.43 14.16 -12.90
C LEU A 44 -11.92 13.93 -13.04
N GLY A 45 -11.10 14.94 -12.73
CA GLY A 45 -9.65 14.84 -12.77
C GLY A 45 -9.10 13.77 -11.82
N LEU A 46 -9.53 13.77 -10.56
CA LEU A 46 -9.17 12.76 -9.56
C LEU A 46 -9.68 11.36 -9.92
N THR A 47 -10.86 11.27 -10.54
CA THR A 47 -11.36 10.00 -11.09
C THR A 47 -10.42 9.47 -12.15
N LEU A 48 -9.99 10.32 -13.09
CA LEU A 48 -9.07 9.95 -14.16
C LEU A 48 -7.68 9.56 -13.61
N VAL A 49 -7.16 10.30 -12.62
CA VAL A 49 -5.95 9.92 -11.87
C VAL A 49 -6.14 8.53 -11.27
N GLY A 50 -7.28 8.26 -10.64
CA GLY A 50 -7.61 6.96 -10.06
C GLY A 50 -7.66 5.82 -11.09
N VAL A 51 -8.21 6.08 -12.28
CA VAL A 51 -8.25 5.09 -13.39
C VAL A 51 -6.84 4.65 -13.78
N PHE A 52 -5.94 5.61 -13.99
CA PHE A 52 -4.56 5.28 -14.39
C PHE A 52 -3.74 4.74 -13.21
N ALA A 53 -3.87 5.30 -12.01
CA ALA A 53 -3.20 4.82 -10.81
C ALA A 53 -3.53 3.35 -10.48
N ALA A 54 -4.74 2.92 -10.80
CA ALA A 54 -5.19 1.54 -10.58
C ALA A 54 -4.40 0.49 -11.38
N ILE A 55 -3.60 0.89 -12.38
CA ILE A 55 -2.76 0.02 -13.21
C ILE A 55 -1.52 -0.47 -12.46
N TYR A 56 -0.85 0.42 -11.70
CA TYR A 56 0.46 0.15 -11.12
C TYR A 56 0.49 -1.12 -10.27
N HIS A 57 -0.49 -1.28 -9.40
CA HIS A 57 -0.53 -2.36 -8.43
C HIS A 57 -0.67 -3.77 -9.06
N PRO A 58 -1.65 -4.05 -9.93
CA PRO A 58 -1.75 -5.37 -10.58
C PRO A 58 -0.65 -5.64 -11.60
N VAL A 59 -0.13 -4.61 -12.28
CA VAL A 59 0.82 -4.78 -13.38
C VAL A 59 2.27 -4.67 -12.90
N GLY A 60 2.62 -3.57 -12.25
CA GLY A 60 3.97 -3.27 -11.78
C GLY A 60 4.46 -4.26 -10.73
N ILE A 61 3.62 -4.62 -9.75
CA ILE A 61 4.00 -5.62 -8.74
C ILE A 61 4.17 -7.00 -9.38
N ALA A 62 3.29 -7.39 -10.31
CA ALA A 62 3.43 -8.66 -11.03
C ALA A 62 4.72 -8.71 -11.87
N MET A 63 5.10 -7.61 -12.53
CA MET A 63 6.39 -7.48 -13.22
C MET A 63 7.58 -7.59 -12.27
N LEU A 64 7.46 -6.97 -11.09
CA LEU A 64 8.53 -6.88 -10.12
C LEU A 64 8.87 -8.25 -9.52
N VAL A 65 7.86 -9.07 -9.20
CA VAL A 65 8.04 -10.40 -8.59
C VAL A 65 8.24 -11.52 -9.59
N ALA A 66 8.04 -11.26 -10.89
CA ALA A 66 8.22 -12.26 -11.94
C ALA A 66 9.66 -12.79 -11.95
N ASN A 67 9.82 -14.12 -11.98
CA ASN A 67 11.11 -14.82 -12.01
C ASN A 67 12.09 -14.39 -10.90
N ARG A 68 11.60 -13.99 -9.72
CA ARG A 68 12.43 -13.65 -8.55
C ARG A 68 12.37 -14.75 -7.51
N GLU A 69 13.55 -15.14 -7.00
CA GLU A 69 13.66 -16.06 -5.85
C GLU A 69 13.44 -15.32 -4.53
N ASN A 70 13.97 -14.10 -4.40
CA ASN A 70 13.85 -13.25 -3.20
C ASN A 70 12.66 -12.29 -3.30
N VAL A 71 11.45 -12.84 -3.43
CA VAL A 71 10.20 -12.07 -3.62
C VAL A 71 9.98 -11.06 -2.48
N GLY A 72 10.22 -11.47 -1.23
CA GLY A 72 10.03 -10.62 -0.05
C GLY A 72 10.90 -9.38 -0.08
N ARG A 73 12.22 -9.53 -0.29
CA ARG A 73 13.16 -8.40 -0.37
C ARG A 73 12.83 -7.47 -1.53
N VAL A 74 12.45 -8.01 -2.67
CA VAL A 74 12.07 -7.24 -3.86
C VAL A 74 10.81 -6.38 -3.58
N LEU A 75 9.78 -6.98 -2.98
CA LEU A 75 8.58 -6.26 -2.55
C LEU A 75 8.88 -5.20 -1.49
N GLY A 76 9.75 -5.53 -0.53
CA GLY A 76 10.18 -4.62 0.52
C GLY A 76 10.87 -3.37 -0.01
N VAL A 77 11.81 -3.52 -0.94
CA VAL A 77 12.49 -2.38 -1.58
C VAL A 77 11.49 -1.50 -2.36
N ASN A 78 10.62 -2.11 -3.15
CA ASN A 78 9.61 -1.36 -3.91
C ASN A 78 8.69 -0.56 -2.99
N GLY A 79 8.23 -1.18 -1.91
CA GLY A 79 7.31 -0.53 -1.01
C GLY A 79 7.96 0.56 -0.15
N VAL A 80 9.28 0.52 0.12
CA VAL A 80 10.00 1.69 0.66
C VAL A 80 9.83 2.89 -0.26
N PHE A 81 10.10 2.76 -1.55
CA PHE A 81 9.93 3.88 -2.50
C PHE A 81 8.49 4.38 -2.54
N GLY A 82 7.52 3.46 -2.47
CA GLY A 82 6.10 3.82 -2.36
C GLY A 82 5.81 4.69 -1.13
N ASN A 83 6.26 4.29 0.05
CA ASN A 83 5.96 5.01 1.29
C ASN A 83 6.84 6.23 1.54
N VAL A 84 8.04 6.27 0.97
CA VAL A 84 8.83 7.50 0.83
C VAL A 84 8.03 8.51 -0.01
N GLY A 85 7.41 8.06 -1.11
CA GLY A 85 6.49 8.89 -1.88
C GLY A 85 5.34 9.45 -1.04
N VAL A 86 4.72 8.63 -0.19
CA VAL A 86 3.66 9.07 0.74
C VAL A 86 4.18 10.08 1.76
N ALA A 87 5.39 9.88 2.30
CA ALA A 87 6.00 10.80 3.27
C ALA A 87 6.25 12.19 2.66
N PHE A 88 6.81 12.23 1.45
CA PHE A 88 7.13 13.48 0.77
C PHE A 88 5.92 14.12 0.07
N SER A 89 4.86 13.38 -0.23
CA SER A 89 3.71 13.92 -0.99
C SER A 89 3.04 15.07 -0.26
N ALA A 90 2.74 14.92 1.04
CA ALA A 90 2.11 15.97 1.85
C ALA A 90 3.01 17.21 1.97
N LEU A 91 4.32 17.00 2.17
CA LEU A 91 5.30 18.07 2.28
C LEU A 91 5.41 18.87 0.97
N ILE A 92 5.57 18.17 -0.15
CA ILE A 92 5.71 18.79 -1.48
C ILE A 92 4.40 19.47 -1.90
N ALA A 93 3.25 18.80 -1.70
CA ALA A 93 1.94 19.36 -2.04
C ALA A 93 1.64 20.62 -1.22
N GLY A 94 1.91 20.60 0.09
CA GLY A 94 1.75 21.76 0.97
C GLY A 94 2.67 22.93 0.55
N ALA A 95 3.96 22.65 0.35
CA ALA A 95 4.92 23.67 -0.06
C ALA A 95 4.55 24.32 -1.41
N LEU A 96 4.12 23.53 -2.39
CA LEU A 96 3.67 24.06 -3.69
C LEU A 96 2.37 24.85 -3.56
N ALA A 97 1.44 24.38 -2.73
CA ALA A 97 0.17 25.07 -2.49
C ALA A 97 0.38 26.46 -1.86
N ASP A 98 1.30 26.57 -0.91
CA ASP A 98 1.57 27.83 -0.20
C ASP A 98 2.37 28.83 -1.04
N THR A 99 3.29 28.35 -1.89
CA THR A 99 4.23 29.24 -2.61
C THR A 99 3.75 29.62 -4.02
N ILE A 100 3.16 28.67 -4.75
CA ILE A 100 2.74 28.86 -6.15
C ILE A 100 1.21 28.81 -6.27
N GLY A 101 0.57 28.00 -5.43
CA GLY A 101 -0.86 27.76 -5.42
C GLY A 101 -1.20 26.29 -5.57
N TRP A 102 -2.37 25.89 -5.06
CA TRP A 102 -2.81 24.50 -5.01
C TRP A 102 -2.79 23.78 -6.37
N ARG A 103 -2.91 24.51 -7.48
CA ARG A 103 -2.82 23.95 -8.85
C ARG A 103 -1.45 23.34 -9.14
N ALA A 104 -0.38 23.95 -8.63
CA ALA A 104 0.98 23.47 -8.81
C ALA A 104 1.19 22.09 -8.15
N ALA A 105 0.48 21.81 -7.05
CA ALA A 105 0.51 20.51 -6.37
C ALA A 105 -0.01 19.35 -7.25
N PHE A 106 -0.73 19.64 -8.34
CA PHE A 106 -1.14 18.65 -9.34
C PHE A 106 -0.25 18.68 -10.59
N ILE A 107 0.09 19.88 -11.08
CA ILE A 107 0.84 20.04 -12.33
C ILE A 107 2.29 19.54 -12.19
N VAL A 108 2.98 19.87 -11.10
CA VAL A 108 4.39 19.53 -10.92
C VAL A 108 4.60 18.01 -10.78
N PRO A 109 3.90 17.28 -9.89
CA PRO A 109 4.00 15.82 -9.85
C PRO A 109 3.56 15.16 -11.16
N GLY A 110 2.56 15.72 -11.84
CA GLY A 110 2.12 15.24 -13.14
C GLY A 110 3.22 15.34 -14.21
N ALA A 111 3.92 16.47 -14.28
CA ALA A 111 5.05 16.66 -15.19
C ALA A 111 6.22 15.72 -14.86
N ILE A 112 6.52 15.50 -13.58
CA ILE A 112 7.52 14.53 -13.14
C ILE A 112 7.13 13.12 -13.58
N ALA A 113 5.86 12.72 -13.42
CA ALA A 113 5.37 11.41 -13.86
C ALA A 113 5.53 11.20 -15.38
N LEU A 114 5.28 12.23 -16.19
CA LEU A 114 5.54 12.18 -17.63
C LEU A 114 7.04 12.00 -17.94
N GLY A 115 7.91 12.74 -17.26
CA GLY A 115 9.37 12.62 -17.40
C GLY A 115 9.89 11.23 -17.02
N VAL A 116 9.40 10.68 -15.90
CA VAL A 116 9.71 9.31 -15.48
C VAL A 116 9.15 8.29 -16.48
N GLY A 117 7.96 8.53 -17.04
CA GLY A 117 7.40 7.71 -18.12
C GLY A 117 8.27 7.68 -19.36
N ALA A 118 8.79 8.84 -19.79
CA ALA A 118 9.75 8.91 -20.90
C ALA A 118 11.05 8.17 -20.57
N ALA A 119 11.61 8.36 -19.38
CA ALA A 119 12.78 7.61 -18.92
C ALA A 119 12.51 6.10 -18.87
N PHE A 120 11.32 5.67 -18.44
CA PHE A 120 10.92 4.28 -18.44
C PHE A 120 10.89 3.69 -19.87
N VAL A 121 10.34 4.42 -20.84
CA VAL A 121 10.35 3.97 -22.25
C VAL A 121 11.78 3.81 -22.76
N LEU A 122 12.67 4.76 -22.47
CA LEU A 122 14.05 4.78 -22.96
C LEU A 122 14.96 3.74 -22.28
N PHE A 123 14.83 3.56 -20.97
CA PHE A 123 15.79 2.77 -20.18
C PHE A 123 15.25 1.42 -19.70
N ALA A 124 13.94 1.26 -19.53
CA ALA A 124 13.39 -0.03 -19.12
C ALA A 124 13.48 -0.99 -20.31
N ARG A 125 14.49 -1.86 -20.29
CA ARG A 125 14.60 -2.94 -21.27
C ARG A 125 13.38 -3.85 -21.14
N GLU A 126 12.81 -4.25 -22.28
CA GLU A 126 11.96 -5.44 -22.31
C GLU A 126 12.76 -6.56 -21.67
N ALA A 127 12.18 -7.25 -20.69
CA ALA A 127 12.74 -8.51 -20.25
C ALA A 127 12.77 -9.40 -21.49
N GLN A 128 13.96 -9.64 -22.04
CA GLN A 128 14.13 -10.47 -23.23
C GLN A 128 13.60 -11.85 -22.89
N GLY A 129 12.59 -12.28 -23.64
CA GLY A 129 11.89 -13.53 -23.43
C GLY A 129 10.84 -13.43 -22.32
N GLU A 130 9.61 -13.72 -22.71
CA GLU A 130 8.78 -14.62 -21.90
C GLU A 130 9.60 -15.89 -21.67
N THR A 131 10.58 -15.86 -20.77
CA THR A 131 11.22 -17.07 -20.30
C THR A 131 10.06 -17.92 -19.81
N PRO A 132 9.83 -19.11 -20.41
CA PRO A 132 8.65 -19.91 -20.11
C PRO A 132 8.57 -19.99 -18.60
N ALA A 133 7.43 -19.53 -18.05
CA ALA A 133 7.18 -19.44 -16.62
C ALA A 133 7.87 -20.63 -15.98
N ARG A 134 8.94 -20.37 -15.20
CA ARG A 134 9.61 -21.46 -14.48
C ARG A 134 8.47 -22.05 -13.69
N ARG A 135 8.03 -23.28 -14.03
CA ARG A 135 6.96 -23.98 -13.32
C ARG A 135 7.52 -24.22 -11.93
N SER A 136 7.53 -23.20 -11.08
CA SER A 136 7.70 -23.36 -9.65
C SER A 136 6.57 -24.31 -9.29
N GLY A 137 6.93 -25.51 -8.84
CA GLY A 137 5.95 -26.54 -8.54
C GLY A 137 4.80 -25.91 -7.79
N PHE A 138 3.61 -25.92 -8.39
CA PHE A 138 2.43 -25.51 -7.66
C PHE A 138 2.33 -26.45 -6.49
N TYR A 139 2.47 -25.90 -5.30
CA TYR A 139 2.05 -26.61 -4.13
C TYR A 139 0.59 -27.01 -4.37
N LYS A 140 0.31 -28.32 -4.41
CA LYS A 140 -1.06 -28.84 -4.47
C LYS A 140 -1.72 -28.60 -3.12
N ALA A 141 -2.00 -27.33 -2.80
CA ALA A 141 -2.85 -26.99 -1.68
C ALA A 141 -4.20 -27.64 -1.88
N SER A 142 -4.78 -28.17 -0.80
CA SER A 142 -6.16 -28.66 -0.87
C SER A 142 -7.08 -27.48 -1.23
N GLY A 143 -8.23 -27.76 -1.86
CA GLY A 143 -9.21 -26.71 -2.15
C GLY A 143 -9.65 -25.95 -0.90
N ALA A 144 -9.64 -26.61 0.27
CA ALA A 144 -9.94 -26.01 1.55
C ALA A 144 -8.83 -25.05 2.04
N ASP A 145 -7.56 -25.39 1.82
CA ASP A 145 -6.42 -24.52 2.19
C ASP A 145 -6.36 -23.29 1.29
N LEU A 146 -6.59 -23.45 -0.02
CA LEU A 146 -6.72 -22.30 -0.93
C LEU A 146 -7.87 -21.39 -0.51
N ALA A 147 -9.05 -21.94 -0.23
CA ALA A 147 -10.19 -21.15 0.24
C ALA A 147 -9.86 -20.40 1.54
N ARG A 148 -9.14 -21.05 2.47
CA ARG A 148 -8.69 -20.42 3.72
C ARG A 148 -7.69 -19.29 3.47
N VAL A 149 -6.69 -19.49 2.61
CA VAL A 149 -5.72 -18.45 2.22
C VAL A 149 -6.43 -17.25 1.59
N PHE A 150 -7.36 -17.48 0.66
CA PHE A 150 -8.14 -16.41 0.04
C PHE A 150 -9.02 -15.66 1.04
N ALA A 151 -9.66 -16.36 1.98
CA ALA A 151 -10.46 -15.73 3.03
C ALA A 151 -9.59 -14.85 3.93
N VAL A 152 -8.46 -15.37 4.42
CA VAL A 152 -7.51 -14.61 5.26
C VAL A 152 -6.96 -13.40 4.53
N LEU A 153 -6.55 -13.57 3.27
CA LEU A 153 -6.06 -12.49 2.43
C LEU A 153 -7.11 -11.40 2.22
N THR A 154 -8.37 -11.77 1.98
CA THR A 154 -9.47 -10.83 1.76
C THR A 154 -9.69 -9.98 3.00
N VAL A 155 -9.78 -10.61 4.18
CA VAL A 155 -9.91 -9.91 5.46
C VAL A 155 -8.72 -8.99 5.72
N ALA A 156 -7.50 -9.52 5.60
CA ALA A 156 -6.28 -8.76 5.85
C ALA A 156 -6.11 -7.57 4.92
N THR A 157 -6.54 -7.72 3.66
CA THR A 157 -6.46 -6.67 2.64
C THR A 157 -7.52 -5.59 2.85
N ALA A 158 -8.75 -5.98 3.21
CA ALA A 158 -9.84 -5.04 3.49
C ALA A 158 -9.55 -4.22 4.75
N CYS A 159 -9.28 -4.90 5.87
CA CYS A 159 -8.95 -4.27 7.14
C CYS A 159 -7.66 -3.45 7.05
N GLY A 160 -6.60 -4.02 6.48
CA GLY A 160 -5.31 -3.34 6.32
C GLY A 160 -5.42 -2.09 5.43
N GLY A 161 -6.24 -2.12 4.37
CA GLY A 161 -6.48 -0.95 3.53
C GLY A 161 -7.16 0.20 4.28
N VAL A 162 -8.19 -0.11 5.08
CA VAL A 162 -8.86 0.87 5.94
C VAL A 162 -7.90 1.43 6.98
N ILE A 163 -7.14 0.57 7.68
CA ILE A 163 -6.16 1.00 8.69
C ILE A 163 -5.13 1.93 8.06
N PHE A 164 -4.50 1.54 6.95
CA PHE A 164 -3.49 2.34 6.27
C PHE A 164 -4.03 3.71 5.85
N ASN A 165 -5.19 3.77 5.20
CA ASN A 165 -5.75 5.02 4.71
C ASN A 165 -6.24 5.91 5.87
N ALA A 166 -6.93 5.33 6.85
CA ALA A 166 -7.45 6.10 7.98
C ALA A 166 -6.32 6.71 8.81
N THR A 167 -5.25 5.96 9.09
CA THR A 167 -4.10 6.52 9.81
C THR A 167 -3.36 7.55 8.98
N THR A 168 -3.14 7.32 7.68
CA THR A 168 -2.41 8.28 6.84
C THR A 168 -3.16 9.60 6.64
N ILE A 169 -4.48 9.55 6.48
CA ILE A 169 -5.32 10.73 6.30
C ILE A 169 -5.48 11.50 7.61
N SER A 170 -5.66 10.81 8.75
CA SER A 170 -5.91 11.48 10.02
C SER A 170 -4.64 11.98 10.71
N MET A 171 -3.45 11.42 10.41
CA MET A 171 -2.21 11.71 11.15
C MET A 171 -1.89 13.19 11.28
N PRO A 172 -1.93 14.01 10.20
CA PRO A 172 -1.59 15.42 10.31
C PRO A 172 -2.51 16.14 11.30
N LYS A 173 -3.81 15.81 11.29
CA LYS A 173 -4.79 16.41 12.20
C LYS A 173 -4.64 15.91 13.63
N VAL A 174 -4.33 14.62 13.82
CA VAL A 174 -4.01 14.08 15.15
C VAL A 174 -2.78 14.76 15.73
N PHE A 175 -1.77 15.04 14.91
CA PHE A 175 -0.56 15.74 15.37
C PHE A 175 -0.81 17.21 15.66
N ASP A 176 -1.62 17.89 14.84
CA ASP A 176 -2.09 19.25 15.09
C ASP A 176 -2.72 19.40 16.49
N GLU A 177 -3.56 18.44 16.89
CA GLU A 177 -4.26 18.48 18.17
C GLU A 177 -3.40 18.01 19.35
N ARG A 178 -2.67 16.90 19.18
CA ARG A 178 -2.03 16.19 20.29
C ARG A 178 -0.55 16.52 20.49
N LEU A 179 0.10 17.14 19.50
CA LEU A 179 1.51 17.53 19.56
C LEU A 179 1.67 19.06 19.57
N SER A 180 0.66 19.80 20.03
CA SER A 180 0.73 21.26 20.15
C SER A 180 1.93 21.73 21.00
N ALA A 181 2.38 20.94 21.98
CA ALA A 181 3.59 21.23 22.76
C ALA A 181 4.91 21.13 21.99
N LEU A 182 4.92 20.47 20.82
CA LEU A 182 6.10 20.23 19.98
C LEU A 182 6.16 21.17 18.78
N THR A 183 5.01 21.48 18.20
CA THR A 183 4.92 22.37 17.04
C THR A 183 3.55 23.01 16.93
N HIS A 184 3.54 24.25 16.44
CA HIS A 184 2.32 25.02 16.16
C HIS A 184 2.20 25.39 14.66
N SER A 185 3.13 24.93 13.82
CA SER A 185 3.14 25.27 12.41
C SER A 185 2.74 24.07 11.55
N THR A 186 1.99 24.34 10.48
CA THR A 186 1.61 23.33 9.47
C THR A 186 2.83 22.63 8.89
N PHE A 187 3.92 23.37 8.67
CA PHE A 187 5.19 22.83 8.21
C PHE A 187 5.82 21.85 9.23
N GLY A 188 5.81 22.21 10.53
CA GLY A 188 6.34 21.34 11.57
C GLY A 188 5.55 20.04 11.72
N ILE A 189 4.22 20.10 11.62
CA ILE A 189 3.35 18.92 11.57
C ILE A 189 3.73 18.04 10.37
N GLY A 190 3.87 18.64 9.19
CA GLY A 190 4.28 17.95 7.98
C GLY A 190 5.64 17.25 8.11
N MET A 191 6.63 17.91 8.74
CA MET A 191 7.94 17.31 9.01
C MET A 191 7.85 16.10 9.95
N LEU A 192 7.05 16.20 11.02
CA LEU A 192 6.87 15.10 11.96
C LEU A 192 6.20 13.90 11.28
N VAL A 193 5.12 14.12 10.53
CA VAL A 193 4.44 13.07 9.77
C VAL A 193 5.39 12.41 8.76
N CYS A 194 6.15 13.22 8.01
CA CYS A 194 7.16 12.74 7.08
C CYS A 194 8.22 11.87 7.79
N GLY A 195 8.75 12.34 8.92
CA GLY A 195 9.71 11.58 9.73
C GLY A 195 9.16 10.24 10.20
N VAL A 196 7.93 10.21 10.70
CA VAL A 196 7.24 8.97 11.08
C VAL A 196 7.14 8.01 9.91
N TYR A 197 6.70 8.47 8.73
CA TYR A 197 6.51 7.62 7.56
C TYR A 197 7.83 7.11 6.96
N LEU A 198 8.89 7.94 6.97
CA LEU A 198 10.22 7.52 6.53
C LEU A 198 10.80 6.44 7.43
N ILE A 199 10.70 6.59 8.76
CA ILE A 199 11.14 5.57 9.71
C ILE A 199 10.31 4.29 9.55
N ALA A 200 8.99 4.44 9.45
CA ALA A 200 8.08 3.31 9.25
C ALA A 200 8.33 2.58 7.91
N ALA A 201 8.78 3.27 6.86
CA ALA A 201 9.06 2.65 5.57
C ALA A 201 10.16 1.58 5.67
N VAL A 202 11.12 1.72 6.60
CA VAL A 202 12.18 0.73 6.87
C VAL A 202 11.59 -0.63 7.25
N ALA A 203 10.40 -0.67 7.85
CA ALA A 203 9.71 -1.92 8.19
C ALA A 203 9.54 -2.84 6.99
N GLN A 204 9.35 -2.28 5.79
CA GLN A 204 9.15 -3.05 4.58
C GLN A 204 10.42 -3.79 4.14
N LEU A 205 11.61 -3.23 4.39
CA LEU A 205 12.88 -3.92 4.18
C LEU A 205 13.05 -5.07 5.19
N CYS A 206 12.76 -4.80 6.46
CA CYS A 206 12.86 -5.80 7.53
C CYS A 206 11.90 -6.98 7.29
N VAL A 207 10.64 -6.68 7.02
CA VAL A 207 9.62 -7.69 6.73
C VAL A 207 9.93 -8.40 5.42
N GLY A 208 10.30 -7.67 4.36
CA GLY A 208 10.70 -8.26 3.09
C GLY A 208 11.84 -9.27 3.24
N TRP A 209 12.85 -8.93 4.04
CA TRP A 209 13.95 -9.84 4.36
C TRP A 209 13.52 -11.06 5.17
N TRP A 210 12.62 -10.89 6.15
CA TRP A 210 12.08 -12.01 6.92
C TRP A 210 11.18 -12.93 6.11
N LEU A 211 10.40 -12.38 5.17
CA LEU A 211 9.55 -13.17 4.28
C LEU A 211 10.38 -14.17 3.45
N ASP A 212 11.61 -13.82 3.07
CA ASP A 212 12.49 -14.72 2.32
C ASP A 212 13.15 -15.82 3.19
N ARG A 213 13.09 -15.71 4.53
CA ARG A 213 13.79 -16.61 5.47
C ARG A 213 12.89 -17.39 6.42
N ARG A 214 11.65 -16.94 6.57
CA ARG A 214 10.67 -17.47 7.52
C ARG A 214 9.37 -17.73 6.76
N SER A 215 8.52 -18.57 7.34
CA SER A 215 7.22 -18.80 6.73
C SER A 215 6.36 -17.54 6.77
N LEU A 216 5.47 -17.38 5.78
CA LEU A 216 4.51 -16.27 5.71
C LEU A 216 3.77 -16.08 7.03
N LYS A 217 3.25 -17.17 7.62
CA LYS A 217 2.54 -17.13 8.91
C LYS A 217 3.42 -16.60 10.05
N ALA A 218 4.68 -17.04 10.12
CA ALA A 218 5.59 -16.66 11.19
C ALA A 218 5.95 -15.18 11.17
N VAL A 219 5.88 -14.54 10.00
CA VAL A 219 6.08 -13.08 9.86
C VAL A 219 4.75 -12.33 10.00
N PHE A 220 3.68 -12.86 9.40
CA PHE A 220 2.36 -12.22 9.35
C PHE A 220 1.75 -12.05 10.73
N VAL A 221 1.69 -13.13 11.53
CA VAL A 221 1.01 -13.13 12.83
C VAL A 221 1.60 -12.11 13.80
N PRO A 222 2.93 -12.04 14.05
CA PRO A 222 3.49 -11.04 14.95
C PRO A 222 3.27 -9.60 14.47
N VAL A 223 3.39 -9.35 13.16
CA VAL A 223 3.21 -8.00 12.59
C VAL A 223 1.80 -7.47 12.87
N VAL A 224 0.76 -8.28 12.62
CA VAL A 224 -0.62 -7.84 12.86
C VAL A 224 -1.01 -7.89 14.33
N ALA A 225 -0.43 -8.80 15.12
CA ALA A 225 -0.64 -8.85 16.56
C ALA A 225 -0.20 -7.54 17.24
N LEU A 226 0.96 -6.99 16.84
CA LEU A 226 1.51 -5.76 17.39
C LEU A 226 0.74 -4.50 16.96
N GLN A 227 0.05 -4.53 15.82
CA GLN A 227 -0.83 -3.42 15.44
C GLN A 227 -1.97 -3.19 16.44
N VAL A 228 -2.52 -4.26 17.03
CA VAL A 228 -3.67 -4.18 17.96
C VAL A 228 -3.39 -3.27 19.17
N PRO A 229 -2.37 -3.56 20.02
CA PRO A 229 -2.08 -2.71 21.16
C PRO A 229 -1.58 -1.33 20.74
N LEU A 230 -0.84 -1.21 19.63
CA LEU A 230 -0.31 0.08 19.19
C LEU A 230 -1.41 1.03 18.69
N LEU A 231 -2.41 0.52 17.97
CA LEU A 231 -3.59 1.29 17.60
C LEU A 231 -4.41 1.67 18.82
N ALA A 232 -4.62 0.76 19.78
CA ALA A 232 -5.29 1.09 21.02
C ALA A 232 -4.56 2.19 21.81
N LEU A 233 -3.22 2.09 21.89
CA LEU A 233 -2.37 3.07 22.56
C LEU A 233 -2.43 4.44 21.86
N ALA A 234 -2.43 4.48 20.53
CA ALA A 234 -2.57 5.70 19.74
C ALA A 234 -3.89 6.43 20.02
N GLY A 235 -4.93 5.73 20.48
CA GLY A 235 -6.19 6.34 20.88
C GLY A 235 -6.08 7.26 22.10
N THR A 236 -5.08 7.06 22.97
CA THR A 236 -4.98 7.74 24.27
C THR A 236 -3.68 8.50 24.51
N THR A 237 -2.68 8.35 23.64
CA THR A 237 -1.38 9.01 23.83
C THR A 237 -1.36 10.42 23.25
N GLU A 238 -0.53 11.26 23.85
CA GLU A 238 -0.33 12.67 23.50
C GLU A 238 1.16 13.02 23.45
N SER A 239 1.49 14.17 22.84
CA SER A 239 2.83 14.76 22.81
C SER A 239 3.92 13.76 22.34
N TYR A 240 5.07 13.72 23.00
CA TYR A 240 6.18 12.82 22.68
C TYR A 240 5.79 11.34 22.67
N LEU A 241 4.88 10.92 23.55
CA LEU A 241 4.44 9.53 23.60
C LEU A 241 3.55 9.18 22.40
N MET A 242 2.73 10.13 21.92
CA MET A 242 1.99 9.97 20.66
C MET A 242 2.96 9.84 19.48
N LEU A 243 4.03 10.62 19.44
CA LEU A 243 5.04 10.52 18.38
C LEU A 243 5.70 9.13 18.36
N ALA A 244 6.15 8.64 19.52
CA ALA A 244 6.75 7.30 19.64
C ALA A 244 5.75 6.20 19.26
N THR A 245 4.49 6.33 19.70
CA THR A 245 3.42 5.40 19.36
C THR A 245 3.13 5.41 17.86
N ALA A 246 3.11 6.59 17.22
CA ALA A 246 2.90 6.72 15.79
C ALA A 246 4.01 6.05 14.98
N VAL A 247 5.29 6.21 15.37
CA VAL A 247 6.42 5.51 14.75
C VAL A 247 6.23 4.00 14.84
N ALA A 248 6.00 3.47 16.04
CA ALA A 248 5.83 2.04 16.25
C ALA A 248 4.61 1.50 15.48
N MET A 249 3.46 2.18 15.58
CA MET A 249 2.22 1.81 14.90
C MET A 249 2.42 1.79 13.37
N MET A 250 2.94 2.87 12.80
CA MET A 250 3.13 2.96 11.35
C MET A 250 4.17 1.98 10.84
N PHE A 251 5.18 1.63 11.65
CA PHE A 251 6.14 0.57 11.32
C PHE A 251 5.43 -0.75 11.02
N PHE A 252 4.49 -1.19 11.87
CA PHE A 252 3.76 -2.44 11.64
C PHE A 252 2.66 -2.32 10.58
N VAL A 253 2.01 -1.16 10.45
CA VAL A 253 1.04 -0.89 9.37
C VAL A 253 1.72 -0.98 8.01
N PHE A 254 2.88 -0.33 7.85
CA PHE A 254 3.66 -0.39 6.61
C PHE A 254 4.30 -1.77 6.40
N GLY A 255 4.76 -2.41 7.46
CA GLY A 255 5.33 -3.76 7.42
C GLY A 255 4.35 -4.81 6.89
N GLN A 256 3.04 -4.64 7.07
CA GLN A 256 2.05 -5.59 6.56
C GLN A 256 1.92 -5.58 5.02
N ILE A 257 2.25 -4.46 4.35
CA ILE A 257 2.11 -4.29 2.90
C ILE A 257 2.81 -5.42 2.11
N PRO A 258 4.14 -5.63 2.26
CA PRO A 258 4.84 -6.68 1.51
C PRO A 258 4.35 -8.09 1.84
N ILE A 259 3.77 -8.33 3.03
CA ILE A 259 3.21 -9.64 3.40
C ILE A 259 2.00 -9.95 2.52
N ASN A 260 1.08 -9.00 2.39
CA ASN A 260 -0.11 -9.16 1.57
C ASN A 260 0.25 -9.34 0.08
N ASP A 261 1.28 -8.64 -0.40
CA ASP A 261 1.78 -8.82 -1.76
C ASP A 261 2.47 -10.18 -1.98
N ALA A 262 3.25 -10.65 -1.00
CA ALA A 262 3.92 -11.94 -1.05
C ALA A 262 2.96 -13.12 -0.99
N MET A 263 1.85 -13.02 -0.23
CA MET A 263 0.79 -14.03 -0.21
C MET A 263 0.24 -14.29 -1.63
N ILE A 264 -0.10 -13.25 -2.39
CA ILE A 264 -0.53 -13.41 -3.78
C ILE A 264 0.59 -14.03 -4.64
N ALA A 265 1.82 -13.55 -4.50
CA ALA A 265 2.94 -14.04 -5.32
C ALA A 265 3.18 -15.54 -5.17
N ARG A 266 3.12 -16.06 -3.93
CA ARG A 266 3.41 -17.46 -3.58
C ARG A 266 2.25 -18.41 -3.87
N TYR A 267 1.01 -17.94 -3.73
CA TYR A 267 -0.19 -18.79 -3.87
C TYR A 267 -0.90 -18.65 -5.22
N THR A 268 -0.41 -17.78 -6.11
CA THR A 268 -1.01 -17.58 -7.44
C THR A 268 -0.05 -17.94 -8.56
N ALA A 269 -0.60 -18.66 -9.54
CA ALA A 269 0.01 -18.92 -10.82
C ALA A 269 0.53 -17.66 -11.50
N GLU A 270 1.67 -17.74 -12.18
CA GLU A 270 2.21 -16.60 -12.94
C GLU A 270 1.22 -16.05 -13.98
N GLU A 271 0.50 -16.94 -14.65
CA GLU A 271 -0.54 -16.62 -15.64
C GLU A 271 -1.75 -15.86 -15.06
N TRP A 272 -2.02 -16.04 -13.76
CA TRP A 272 -3.16 -15.43 -13.07
C TRP A 272 -2.75 -14.34 -12.08
N ARG A 273 -1.44 -14.11 -11.92
CA ARG A 273 -0.88 -13.26 -10.85
C ARG A 273 -1.36 -11.81 -10.95
N ALA A 274 -1.36 -11.22 -12.15
CA ALA A 274 -1.84 -9.86 -12.34
C ALA A 274 -3.33 -9.71 -11.99
N ARG A 275 -4.16 -10.72 -12.32
CA ARG A 275 -5.58 -10.76 -11.97
C ARG A 275 -5.81 -10.95 -10.48
N ALA A 276 -5.05 -11.81 -9.83
CA ALA A 276 -5.17 -12.02 -8.40
C ALA A 276 -4.75 -10.77 -7.61
N TYR A 277 -3.68 -10.09 -8.02
CA TYR A 277 -3.36 -8.75 -7.50
C TYR A 277 -4.51 -7.79 -7.76
N ALA A 278 -5.06 -7.75 -8.98
CA ALA A 278 -6.16 -6.86 -9.30
C ALA A 278 -7.38 -7.04 -8.38
N VAL A 279 -7.80 -8.29 -8.14
CA VAL A 279 -8.91 -8.61 -7.22
C VAL A 279 -8.58 -8.14 -5.81
N ARG A 280 -7.38 -8.46 -5.30
CA ARG A 280 -6.92 -8.00 -3.98
C ARG A 280 -6.99 -6.48 -3.88
N TYR A 281 -6.43 -5.75 -4.85
CA TYR A 281 -6.40 -4.29 -4.80
C TYR A 281 -7.79 -3.66 -4.97
N VAL A 282 -8.73 -4.30 -5.68
CA VAL A 282 -10.14 -3.87 -5.67
C VAL A 282 -10.74 -4.00 -4.27
N VAL A 283 -10.52 -5.11 -3.57
CA VAL A 283 -10.97 -5.28 -2.18
C VAL A 283 -10.34 -4.21 -1.28
N SER A 284 -9.03 -4.00 -1.40
CA SER A 284 -8.29 -3.04 -0.58
C SER A 284 -8.78 -1.62 -0.79
N PHE A 285 -8.82 -1.14 -2.04
CA PHE A 285 -9.23 0.23 -2.36
C PHE A 285 -10.72 0.45 -2.14
N GLY A 286 -11.55 -0.56 -2.39
CA GLY A 286 -12.98 -0.52 -2.08
C GLY A 286 -13.22 -0.34 -0.58
N ALA A 287 -12.54 -1.11 0.26
CA ALA A 287 -12.61 -0.94 1.71
C ALA A 287 -12.01 0.40 2.15
N SER A 288 -10.87 0.79 1.59
CA SER A 288 -10.16 2.04 1.92
C SER A 288 -10.98 3.29 1.62
N ALA A 289 -11.90 3.24 0.65
CA ALA A 289 -12.82 4.35 0.38
C ALA A 289 -13.70 4.71 1.60
N LEU A 290 -13.90 3.77 2.53
CA LEU A 290 -14.61 4.01 3.80
C LEU A 290 -13.78 4.78 4.82
N ALA A 291 -12.46 4.89 4.63
CA ALA A 291 -11.57 5.54 5.60
C ALA A 291 -11.90 7.03 5.78
N VAL A 292 -12.07 7.79 4.69
CA VAL A 292 -12.39 9.24 4.78
C VAL A 292 -13.74 9.48 5.47
N PRO A 293 -14.85 8.85 5.06
CA PRO A 293 -16.13 8.97 5.77
C PRO A 293 -16.05 8.52 7.23
N LEU A 294 -15.33 7.44 7.53
CA LEU A 294 -15.14 6.95 8.89
C LEU A 294 -14.42 7.99 9.76
N VAL A 295 -13.29 8.52 9.29
CA VAL A 295 -12.53 9.57 10.00
C VAL A 295 -13.41 10.80 10.24
N ALA A 296 -14.12 11.26 9.21
CA ALA A 296 -14.99 12.43 9.31
C ALA A 296 -16.18 12.22 10.27
N TRP A 297 -16.85 11.06 10.20
CA TRP A 297 -17.99 10.73 11.05
C TRP A 297 -17.57 10.58 12.52
N VAL A 298 -16.49 9.85 12.79
CA VAL A 298 -15.97 9.68 14.15
C VAL A 298 -15.61 11.05 14.71
N TYR A 299 -14.78 11.82 14.00
CA TYR A 299 -14.34 13.12 14.50
C TYR A 299 -15.50 14.10 14.73
N LYS A 300 -16.52 14.12 13.85
CA LYS A 300 -17.71 14.94 14.03
C LYS A 300 -18.55 14.55 15.25
N SER A 301 -18.57 13.26 15.62
CA SER A 301 -19.39 12.74 16.72
C SER A 301 -18.71 12.82 18.08
N SER A 302 -17.40 12.57 18.17
CA SER A 302 -16.65 12.58 19.44
C SER A 302 -15.82 13.84 19.67
N GLY A 303 -15.49 14.60 18.61
CA GLY A 303 -14.54 15.72 18.70
C GLY A 303 -13.07 15.29 18.95
N ASP A 304 -12.79 13.99 18.88
CA ASP A 304 -11.47 13.39 19.12
C ASP A 304 -11.33 12.08 18.31
N PHE A 305 -10.09 11.63 18.13
CA PHE A 305 -9.69 10.44 17.39
C PHE A 305 -9.63 9.15 18.21
N LYS A 306 -9.90 9.15 19.52
CA LYS A 306 -9.85 7.95 20.35
C LYS A 306 -10.73 6.81 19.81
N LEU A 307 -11.98 7.10 19.47
CA LEU A 307 -12.90 6.11 18.89
C LEU A 307 -12.40 5.57 17.54
N LEU A 308 -11.78 6.42 16.72
CA LEU A 308 -11.23 6.02 15.42
C LEU A 308 -10.16 4.95 15.64
N TYR A 309 -9.19 5.23 16.50
CA TYR A 309 -8.09 4.31 16.78
C TYR A 309 -8.55 2.99 17.42
N TYR A 310 -9.61 3.00 18.22
CA TYR A 310 -10.23 1.76 18.73
C TYR A 310 -10.91 0.95 17.63
N VAL A 311 -11.66 1.60 16.72
CA VAL A 311 -12.23 0.92 15.54
C VAL A 311 -11.12 0.30 14.70
N LEU A 312 -10.03 1.03 14.44
CA LEU A 312 -8.89 0.51 13.70
C LEU A 312 -8.19 -0.64 14.44
N GLY A 313 -8.07 -0.56 15.77
CA GLY A 313 -7.56 -1.64 16.62
C GLY A 313 -8.42 -2.90 16.55
N THR A 314 -9.75 -2.76 16.47
CA THR A 314 -10.67 -3.88 16.22
C THR A 314 -10.45 -4.49 14.85
N LEU A 315 -10.26 -3.69 13.79
CA LEU A 315 -9.94 -4.20 12.45
C LEU A 315 -8.59 -4.93 12.42
N ALA A 316 -7.59 -4.44 13.16
CA ALA A 316 -6.32 -5.12 13.32
C ALA A 316 -6.49 -6.44 14.07
N PHE A 317 -7.35 -6.48 15.10
CA PHE A 317 -7.65 -7.71 15.83
C PHE A 317 -8.37 -8.75 14.96
N VAL A 318 -9.32 -8.32 14.13
CA VAL A 318 -9.97 -9.19 13.12
C VAL A 318 -8.94 -9.73 12.12
N THR A 319 -7.98 -8.90 11.72
CA THR A 319 -6.88 -9.35 10.85
C THR A 319 -5.98 -10.36 11.56
N PHE A 320 -5.68 -10.13 12.84
CA PHE A 320 -4.88 -11.04 13.65
C PHE A 320 -5.56 -12.39 13.84
N THR A 321 -6.86 -12.43 14.16
CA THR A 321 -7.59 -13.70 14.28
C THR A 321 -7.64 -14.44 12.95
N ALA A 322 -7.83 -13.74 11.84
CA ALA A 322 -7.71 -14.33 10.50
C ALA A 322 -6.29 -14.87 10.23
N ALA A 323 -5.25 -14.13 10.61
CA ALA A 323 -3.86 -14.55 10.44
C ALA A 323 -3.52 -15.85 11.20
N LEU A 324 -4.15 -16.10 12.35
CA LEU A 324 -3.98 -17.36 13.09
C LEU A 324 -4.50 -18.58 12.31
N LEU A 325 -5.52 -18.38 11.47
CA LEU A 325 -6.08 -19.40 10.60
C LEU A 325 -5.20 -19.68 9.36
N PHE A 326 -4.20 -18.84 9.09
CA PHE A 326 -3.31 -19.06 7.95
C PHE A 326 -2.59 -20.42 8.09
N PRO A 327 -2.50 -21.24 7.02
CA PRO A 327 -1.86 -22.55 7.09
C PRO A 327 -0.36 -22.42 7.47
N ALA A 328 0.11 -23.25 8.41
CA ALA A 328 1.46 -23.17 8.97
C ALA A 328 2.49 -24.07 8.25
N GLU A 329 2.02 -25.10 7.54
CA GLU A 329 2.85 -26.26 7.17
C GLU A 329 3.37 -26.25 5.72
N GLU A 330 2.84 -25.40 4.84
CA GLU A 330 3.01 -25.58 3.38
C GLU A 330 4.37 -25.11 2.83
N GLU A 331 5.07 -24.18 3.49
CA GLU A 331 6.32 -23.61 2.96
C GLU A 331 7.57 -24.45 3.24
N LYS A 332 7.56 -25.28 4.29
CA LYS A 332 8.69 -26.19 4.56
C LYS A 332 8.74 -27.36 3.58
N ALA A 333 7.61 -27.80 3.05
CA ALA A 333 7.55 -28.86 2.05
C ALA A 333 8.06 -28.38 0.68
N ALA A 334 7.62 -27.21 0.23
CA ALA A 334 8.08 -26.60 -1.03
C ALA A 334 9.58 -26.27 -1.03
N ALA A 335 10.12 -25.79 0.10
CA ALA A 335 11.56 -25.55 0.25
C ALA A 335 12.38 -26.86 0.30
N LYS A 336 11.80 -27.97 0.77
CA LYS A 336 12.43 -29.29 0.76
C LYS A 336 12.44 -29.94 -0.62
N GLU A 337 11.35 -29.78 -1.39
CA GLU A 337 11.26 -30.28 -2.78
C GLU A 337 12.13 -29.48 -3.75
N MET A 338 12.40 -28.19 -3.51
CA MET A 338 13.34 -27.41 -4.33
C MET A 338 14.82 -27.66 -3.99
N ALA A 339 15.10 -28.24 -2.81
CA ALA A 339 16.45 -28.57 -2.35
C ALA A 339 16.83 -30.05 -2.55
N ALA A 340 15.90 -30.86 -3.05
CA ALA A 340 16.07 -32.27 -3.41
C ALA A 340 16.12 -32.43 -4.93
#